data_AF-A0A7C3M5R6-F1
#
_entry.id   AF-A0A7C3M5R6-F1
#
_cell.length_a   1.000
_cell.length_b   1.000
_cell.length_c   1.000
_cell.angle_alpha   90.00
_cell.angle_beta   90.00
_cell.angle_gamma   90.00
#
_symmetry.space_group_name_H-M   'P 1'
#
loop_
_entity.id
_entity.type
_entity.pdbx_description
1 polymer ?
#
loop_
_entity_poly.entity_id
_entity_poly.type
_entity_poly.pdbx_seq_one_letter_code
_entity_poly.pdbx_strand_id
1 'polypeptide(L)'
;MRLNTERLVKLSVYGEVSSPTIISPYKVSAEGKGLVLPTLGGITYNVRVGDPALGWVGDHVEPGVSLKNRDRDESNALNILSCIGNRARVISGEAKGEVGIVTGKHGGIEHVLIDFPEDVLNKLVIGDKIQIESYGQG
;
A
#
# COMPACT_ATOMS: atom_id res chain seq x y z
N MET A 1 -6.08 17.55 23.82
CA MET A 1 -7.27 17.12 23.05
C MET A 1 -7.96 15.99 23.82
N ARG A 2 -9.30 15.93 23.84
CA ARG A 2 -10.06 14.82 24.47
C ARG A 2 -10.49 13.85 23.37
N LEU A 3 -10.16 12.57 23.52
CA LEU A 3 -10.44 11.51 22.55
C LEU A 3 -11.18 10.34 23.23
N ASN A 4 -11.82 9.50 22.42
CA ASN A 4 -12.44 8.22 22.82
C ASN A 4 -11.54 7.02 22.58
N THR A 5 -10.20 7.21 22.54
CA THR A 5 -9.18 6.20 22.20
C THR A 5 -9.39 4.87 22.95
N GLU A 6 -9.71 4.92 24.25
CA GLU A 6 -9.96 3.74 25.09
C GLU A 6 -11.17 2.88 24.67
N ARG A 7 -12.06 3.45 23.84
CA ARG A 7 -13.25 2.76 23.30
C ARG A 7 -13.07 2.25 21.88
N LEU A 8 -11.97 2.61 21.22
CA LEU A 8 -11.72 2.20 19.84
C LEU A 8 -11.34 0.72 19.81
N VAL A 9 -11.86 0.01 18.82
CA VAL A 9 -11.53 -1.40 18.60
C VAL A 9 -10.28 -1.50 17.74
N LYS A 10 -9.33 -2.33 18.18
CA LYS A 10 -8.19 -2.75 17.37
C LYS A 10 -8.52 -4.09 16.73
N LEU A 11 -8.43 -4.18 15.40
CA LEU A 11 -8.81 -5.35 14.63
C LEU A 11 -7.69 -5.76 13.68
N SER A 12 -7.51 -7.06 13.45
CA SER A 12 -6.60 -7.54 12.40
C SER A 12 -7.26 -7.42 11.03
N VAL A 13 -6.58 -6.73 10.11
CA VAL A 13 -6.84 -6.82 8.67
C VAL A 13 -5.58 -7.31 7.97
N TYR A 14 -5.70 -7.99 6.84
CA TYR A 14 -4.55 -8.50 6.12
C TYR A 14 -4.75 -8.37 4.61
N GLY A 15 -3.63 -8.36 3.90
CA GLY A 15 -3.57 -8.49 2.46
C GLY A 15 -2.26 -9.16 2.03
N GLU A 16 -2.05 -9.19 0.73
CA GLU A 16 -0.81 -9.62 0.09
C GLU A 16 -0.20 -8.49 -0.73
N VAL A 17 1.13 -8.46 -0.82
CA VAL A 17 1.85 -7.52 -1.68
C VAL A 17 1.33 -7.68 -3.10
N SER A 18 0.73 -6.62 -3.64
CA SER A 18 0.03 -6.68 -4.92
C SER A 18 1.03 -6.60 -6.07
N SER A 19 0.79 -7.36 -7.14
CA SER A 19 1.52 -7.14 -8.40
C SER A 19 1.12 -5.80 -9.02
N PRO A 20 2.04 -5.09 -9.72
CA PRO A 20 1.67 -3.94 -10.54
C PRO A 20 0.55 -4.28 -11.52
N THR A 21 -0.36 -3.33 -11.75
CA THR A 21 -1.52 -3.53 -12.64
C THR A 21 -1.51 -2.53 -13.80
N ILE A 22 -1.56 -3.06 -15.02
CA ILE A 22 -1.66 -2.30 -16.28
C ILE A 22 -2.87 -2.83 -17.05
N ILE A 23 -3.97 -2.08 -17.05
CA ILE A 23 -5.19 -2.43 -17.79
C ILE A 23 -5.05 -2.11 -19.29
N SER A 24 -4.32 -1.04 -19.59
CA SER A 24 -3.99 -0.59 -20.95
C SER A 24 -2.50 -0.24 -21.00
N PRO A 25 -1.77 -0.62 -22.06
CA PRO A 25 -0.36 -0.25 -22.22
C PRO A 25 -0.15 1.26 -22.30
N TYR A 26 -1.20 2.02 -22.68
CA TYR A 26 -1.15 3.46 -22.78
C TYR A 26 -1.92 4.15 -21.66
N LYS A 27 -1.27 5.14 -21.06
CA LYS A 27 -1.88 6.24 -20.31
C LYS A 27 -2.06 7.43 -21.23
N VAL A 28 -3.24 8.05 -21.20
CA VAL A 28 -3.55 9.19 -22.06
C VAL A 28 -3.22 10.46 -21.29
N SER A 29 -2.29 11.26 -21.81
CA SER A 29 -1.93 12.54 -21.21
C SER A 29 -3.06 13.57 -21.35
N ALA A 30 -2.94 14.70 -20.65
CA ALA A 30 -3.90 15.81 -20.76
C ALA A 30 -3.98 16.38 -22.19
N GLU A 31 -2.93 16.24 -22.99
CA GLU A 31 -2.85 16.64 -24.40
C GLU A 31 -3.34 15.55 -25.37
N GLY A 32 -3.85 14.43 -24.85
CA GLY A 32 -4.36 13.31 -25.66
C GLY A 32 -3.28 12.42 -26.25
N LYS A 33 -2.05 12.42 -25.70
CA LYS A 33 -0.95 11.55 -26.17
C LYS A 33 -0.92 10.25 -25.37
N GLY A 34 -0.71 9.13 -26.06
CA GLY A 34 -0.47 7.83 -25.42
C GLY A 34 0.95 7.73 -24.87
N LEU A 35 1.09 7.36 -23.60
CA LEU A 35 2.34 7.21 -22.88
C LEU A 35 2.43 5.80 -22.28
N VAL A 36 3.60 5.15 -22.38
CA VAL A 36 3.87 3.88 -21.70
C VAL A 36 4.67 4.21 -20.45
N LEU A 37 4.04 4.09 -19.28
CA LEU A 37 4.60 4.53 -18.00
C LEU A 37 4.42 3.44 -16.94
N PRO A 38 5.34 3.35 -15.95
CA PRO A 38 5.06 2.67 -14.69
C PRO A 38 3.82 3.25 -14.02
N THR A 39 3.05 2.38 -13.37
CA THR A 39 1.76 2.75 -12.78
C THR A 39 1.73 2.49 -11.27
N LEU A 40 0.67 1.84 -10.79
CA LEU A 40 0.37 1.53 -9.40
C LEU A 40 0.58 0.02 -9.13
N GLY A 41 0.62 -0.35 -7.85
CA GLY A 41 0.88 -1.70 -7.37
C GLY A 41 2.36 -2.07 -7.33
N GLY A 42 2.67 -3.14 -6.62
CA GLY A 42 4.03 -3.65 -6.50
C GLY A 42 4.81 -3.11 -5.29
N ILE A 43 6.11 -3.35 -5.36
CA ILE A 43 7.12 -2.80 -4.47
C ILE A 43 7.88 -1.76 -5.29
N THR A 44 7.66 -0.48 -4.96
CA THR A 44 8.36 0.64 -5.58
C THR A 44 9.64 0.92 -4.81
N TYR A 45 10.78 0.52 -5.39
CA TYR A 45 12.07 0.54 -4.70
C TYR A 45 12.67 1.94 -4.51
N ASN A 46 12.29 2.91 -5.35
CA ASN A 46 12.95 4.22 -5.44
C ASN A 46 12.01 5.43 -5.25
N VAL A 47 10.77 5.21 -4.82
CA VAL A 47 9.83 6.27 -4.44
C VAL A 47 9.25 5.92 -3.07
N ARG A 48 9.46 6.79 -2.10
CA ARG A 48 9.18 6.57 -0.68
C ARG A 48 8.36 7.71 -0.09
N VAL A 49 7.79 7.47 1.09
CA VAL A 49 7.14 8.54 1.84
C VAL A 49 8.17 9.62 2.18
N GLY A 50 7.85 10.88 1.86
CA GLY A 50 8.77 12.02 2.01
C GLY A 50 9.43 12.48 0.71
N ASP A 51 9.46 11.64 -0.33
CA ASP A 51 9.94 12.06 -1.65
C ASP A 51 8.97 13.05 -2.33
N PRO A 52 9.44 13.87 -3.29
CA PRO A 52 8.57 14.72 -4.08
C PRO A 52 7.51 13.89 -4.83
N ALA A 53 6.25 14.34 -4.76
CA ALA A 53 5.15 13.71 -5.49
C ALA A 53 5.21 13.93 -7.02
N LEU A 54 5.99 14.91 -7.47
CA LEU A 54 6.15 15.30 -8.87
C LEU A 54 7.60 15.09 -9.34
N GLY A 55 7.79 15.01 -10.65
CA GLY A 55 9.12 14.87 -11.28
C GLY A 55 9.49 13.43 -11.66
N TRP A 56 8.64 12.46 -11.33
CA TRP A 56 8.79 11.07 -11.75
C TRP A 56 8.16 10.82 -13.12
N VAL A 57 8.79 9.95 -13.92
CA VAL A 57 8.23 9.46 -15.18
C VAL A 57 7.32 8.26 -14.87
N GLY A 58 6.11 8.55 -14.42
CA GLY A 58 5.13 7.55 -13.98
C GLY A 58 3.72 8.13 -13.89
N ASP A 59 2.71 7.27 -13.74
CA ASP A 59 1.31 7.66 -13.52
C ASP A 59 0.75 6.93 -12.29
N HIS A 60 0.23 7.65 -11.29
CA HIS A 60 -0.27 7.03 -10.06
C HIS A 60 0.74 6.11 -9.35
N VAL A 61 2.04 6.46 -9.38
CA VAL A 61 3.07 5.69 -8.66
C VAL A 61 2.76 5.66 -7.16
N GLU A 62 2.76 4.46 -6.60
CA GLU A 62 2.51 4.21 -5.18
C GLU A 62 3.84 4.03 -4.44
N PRO A 63 4.16 4.83 -3.40
CA PRO A 63 5.42 4.72 -2.68
C PRO A 63 5.50 3.46 -1.80
N GLY A 64 6.68 2.85 -1.77
CA GLY A 64 6.95 1.66 -0.95
C GLY A 64 6.18 0.43 -1.42
N VAL A 65 5.39 -0.17 -0.54
CA VAL A 65 4.70 -1.45 -0.79
C VAL A 65 3.20 -1.22 -0.95
N SER A 66 2.65 -1.75 -2.04
CA SER A 66 1.21 -1.76 -2.29
C SER A 66 0.60 -3.07 -1.83
N LEU A 67 -0.41 -3.01 -0.97
CA LEU A 67 -1.08 -4.17 -0.38
C LEU A 67 -2.53 -4.24 -0.82
N LYS A 68 -3.01 -5.43 -1.20
CA LYS A 68 -4.44 -5.68 -1.44
C LYS A 68 -4.86 -7.06 -0.97
N ASN A 69 -6.14 -7.28 -0.80
CA ASN A 69 -6.67 -8.65 -0.66
C ASN A 69 -7.15 -9.16 -2.03
N ARG A 70 -7.13 -10.48 -2.24
CA ARG A 70 -7.70 -11.12 -3.44
C ARG A 70 -9.22 -11.08 -3.42
N ASP A 71 -9.81 -11.26 -2.25
CA ASP A 71 -11.23 -11.09 -2.07
C ASP A 71 -11.58 -9.60 -2.04
N ARG A 72 -12.61 -9.22 -2.80
CA ARG A 72 -13.01 -7.81 -2.96
C ARG A 72 -13.51 -7.21 -1.66
N ASP A 73 -14.32 -7.94 -0.91
CA ASP A 73 -14.93 -7.42 0.32
C ASP A 73 -13.88 -7.35 1.44
N GLU A 74 -12.96 -8.31 1.50
CA GLU A 74 -11.80 -8.24 2.38
C GLU A 74 -10.85 -7.09 2.00
N SER A 75 -10.66 -6.80 0.69
CA SER A 75 -9.81 -5.69 0.26
C SER A 75 -10.46 -4.34 0.58
N ASN A 76 -11.78 -4.24 0.45
CA ASN A 76 -12.53 -3.06 0.91
C ASN A 76 -12.36 -2.88 2.42
N ALA A 77 -12.51 -3.95 3.22
CA ALA A 77 -12.31 -3.89 4.66
C ALA A 77 -10.87 -3.48 5.03
N LEU A 78 -9.87 -4.03 4.33
CA LEU A 78 -8.46 -3.65 4.46
C LEU A 78 -8.26 -2.15 4.21
N ASN A 79 -8.80 -1.61 3.12
CA ASN A 79 -8.67 -0.19 2.75
C ASN A 79 -9.42 0.75 3.71
N ILE A 80 -10.65 0.38 4.08
CA ILE A 80 -11.51 1.18 4.95
C ILE A 80 -10.94 1.22 6.36
N LEU A 81 -10.57 0.08 6.93
CA LEU A 81 -10.21 -0.01 8.35
C LEU A 81 -8.76 0.40 8.63
N SER A 82 -7.84 0.25 7.67
CA SER A 82 -6.45 0.70 7.85
C SER A 82 -6.37 2.22 7.99
N CYS A 83 -5.74 2.67 9.08
CA CYS A 83 -5.42 4.08 9.30
C CYS A 83 -3.92 4.34 9.04
N ILE A 84 -3.61 5.52 8.52
CA ILE A 84 -2.22 6.00 8.40
C ILE A 84 -1.57 5.99 9.78
N GLY A 85 -0.35 5.46 9.89
CA GLY A 85 0.35 5.25 11.15
C GLY A 85 0.08 3.90 11.81
N ASN A 86 -0.82 3.06 11.29
CA ASN A 86 -0.99 1.70 11.81
C ASN A 86 0.23 0.83 11.54
N ARG A 87 0.50 -0.08 12.47
CA ARG A 87 1.60 -1.04 12.40
C ARG A 87 1.24 -2.16 11.42
N ALA A 88 2.11 -2.40 10.45
CA ALA A 88 1.99 -3.48 9.48
C ALA A 88 3.13 -4.49 9.68
N ARG A 89 2.82 -5.77 9.86
CA ARG A 89 3.82 -6.82 10.08
C ARG A 89 3.77 -7.83 8.95
N VAL A 90 4.93 -8.14 8.37
CA VAL A 90 5.07 -9.21 7.38
C VAL A 90 4.90 -10.56 8.09
N ILE A 91 4.03 -11.42 7.57
CA ILE A 91 3.68 -12.71 8.20
C ILE A 91 4.05 -13.94 7.34
N SER A 92 4.64 -13.73 6.17
CA SER A 92 5.19 -14.77 5.29
C SER A 92 6.54 -14.35 4.67
N GLY A 93 7.13 -15.24 3.87
CA GLY A 93 8.31 -14.91 3.07
C GLY A 93 9.59 -14.75 3.89
N GLU A 94 10.63 -14.25 3.22
CA GLU A 94 11.95 -14.01 3.79
C GLU A 94 11.94 -12.85 4.80
N ALA A 95 11.13 -11.83 4.54
CA ALA A 95 10.95 -10.67 5.42
C ALA A 95 10.00 -10.93 6.62
N LYS A 96 9.63 -12.18 6.91
CA LYS A 96 8.67 -12.49 7.98
C LYS A 96 9.13 -11.93 9.33
N GLY A 97 8.23 -11.20 10.00
CA GLY A 97 8.48 -10.56 11.29
C GLY A 97 8.85 -9.09 11.19
N GLU A 98 9.29 -8.63 10.01
CA GLU A 98 9.59 -7.23 9.77
C GLU A 98 8.35 -6.36 9.89
N VAL A 99 8.55 -5.12 10.32
CA VAL A 99 7.48 -4.18 10.65
C VAL A 99 7.64 -2.90 9.85
N GLY A 100 6.55 -2.50 9.22
CA GLY A 100 6.38 -1.25 8.51
C GLY A 100 5.22 -0.44 9.08
N ILE A 101 4.94 0.68 8.42
CA ILE A 101 3.91 1.63 8.83
C ILE A 101 3.02 1.93 7.62
N VAL A 102 1.71 1.93 7.83
CA VAL A 102 0.74 2.37 6.81
C VAL A 102 0.96 3.85 6.52
N THR A 103 1.24 4.21 5.27
CA THR A 103 1.50 5.59 4.83
C THR A 103 0.33 6.20 4.07
N GLY A 104 -0.55 5.38 3.50
CA GLY A 104 -1.66 5.86 2.70
C GLY A 104 -2.58 4.75 2.21
N LYS A 105 -3.57 5.14 1.42
CA LYS A 105 -4.53 4.24 0.77
C LYS A 105 -5.01 4.83 -0.55
N HIS A 106 -5.30 3.96 -1.51
CA HIS A 106 -5.71 4.33 -2.86
C HIS A 106 -6.98 3.57 -3.25
N GLY A 107 -8.11 4.29 -3.28
CA GLY A 107 -9.40 3.74 -3.67
C GLY A 107 -9.51 3.50 -5.18
N GLY A 108 -10.46 2.64 -5.57
CA GLY A 108 -10.64 2.19 -6.96
C GLY A 108 -9.93 0.85 -7.21
N ILE A 109 -8.63 0.76 -6.90
CA ILE A 109 -7.91 -0.53 -6.84
C ILE A 109 -7.83 -1.09 -5.41
N GLU A 110 -8.28 -0.32 -4.42
CA GLU A 110 -8.37 -0.70 -3.00
C GLU A 110 -7.02 -1.13 -2.40
N HIS A 111 -5.96 -0.41 -2.76
CA HIS A 111 -4.63 -0.62 -2.19
C HIS A 111 -4.44 0.11 -0.86
N VAL A 112 -3.72 -0.52 0.07
CA VAL A 112 -3.12 0.12 1.25
C VAL A 112 -1.62 0.23 1.03
N LEU A 113 -1.04 1.39 1.34
CA LEU A 113 0.36 1.70 1.10
C LEU A 113 1.15 1.60 2.40
N ILE A 114 2.30 0.93 2.35
CA ILE A 114 3.10 0.64 3.53
C ILE A 114 4.56 0.97 3.24
N ASP A 115 5.18 1.68 4.18
CA ASP A 115 6.62 1.91 4.16
C ASP A 115 7.34 0.94 5.10
N PHE A 116 8.39 0.30 4.59
CA PHE A 116 9.30 -0.58 5.34
C PHE A 116 10.74 -0.09 5.16
N PRO A 117 11.67 -0.38 6.08
CA PRO A 117 13.09 -0.13 5.85
C PRO A 117 13.58 -0.67 4.49
N GLU A 118 14.57 -0.02 3.89
CA GLU A 118 15.07 -0.37 2.55
C GLU A 118 15.56 -1.82 2.44
N ASP A 119 16.25 -2.33 3.47
CA ASP A 119 16.72 -3.72 3.51
C ASP A 119 15.56 -4.73 3.57
N VAL A 120 14.40 -4.33 4.09
CA VAL A 120 13.17 -5.12 4.09
C VAL A 120 12.52 -5.14 2.72
N LEU A 121 12.51 -3.99 2.01
CA LEU A 121 11.97 -3.95 0.63
C LEU A 121 12.68 -4.94 -0.30
N ASN A 122 13.99 -5.12 -0.13
CA ASN A 122 14.78 -6.06 -0.93
C ASN A 122 14.54 -7.53 -0.61
N LYS A 123 13.90 -7.84 0.54
CA LYS A 123 13.53 -9.21 0.95
C LYS A 123 12.07 -9.54 0.63
N LEU A 124 11.24 -8.52 0.42
CA LEU A 124 9.83 -8.68 0.11
C LEU A 124 9.64 -9.15 -1.33
N VAL A 125 8.65 -10.01 -1.53
CA VAL A 125 8.21 -10.43 -2.87
C VAL A 125 6.73 -10.20 -3.06
N ILE A 126 6.30 -10.13 -4.33
CA ILE A 126 4.87 -10.12 -4.68
C ILE A 126 4.19 -11.35 -4.08
N GLY A 127 3.03 -11.14 -3.45
CA GLY A 127 2.27 -12.18 -2.77
C GLY A 127 2.63 -12.39 -1.29
N ASP A 128 3.67 -11.72 -0.78
CA ASP A 128 3.95 -11.77 0.67
C ASP A 128 2.78 -11.21 1.47
N LYS A 129 2.40 -11.92 2.52
CA LYS A 129 1.26 -11.60 3.37
C LYS A 129 1.68 -10.62 4.44
N ILE A 130 0.88 -9.58 4.62
CA ILE A 130 1.10 -8.54 5.62
C ILE A 130 -0.17 -8.38 6.43
N GLN A 131 -0.03 -8.42 7.75
CA GLN A 131 -1.11 -8.18 8.70
C GLN A 131 -0.95 -6.79 9.32
N ILE A 132 -2.03 -6.01 9.29
CA ILE A 132 -2.11 -4.68 9.88
C ILE A 132 -2.93 -4.77 11.17
N GLU A 133 -2.38 -4.18 12.23
CA GLU A 133 -3.11 -3.94 13.47
C GLU A 133 -3.95 -2.67 13.29
N SER A 134 -5.10 -2.80 12.62
CA SER A 134 -5.99 -1.70 12.27
C SER A 134 -6.54 -1.03 13.54
N TYR A 135 -6.36 0.27 13.66
CA TYR A 135 -6.78 1.05 14.82
C TYR A 135 -6.92 2.54 14.49
N GLY A 136 -8.09 3.11 14.72
CA GLY A 136 -8.32 4.56 14.55
C GLY A 136 -9.69 4.94 13.98
N GLN A 137 -10.44 4.00 13.42
CA GLN A 137 -11.81 4.26 12.97
C GLN A 137 -12.80 4.34 14.14
N GLY A 138 -13.60 5.41 14.20
CA GLY A 138 -14.62 5.68 15.24
C GLY A 138 -14.27 6.87 16.13
#